data_AF-A0A2V7G7C4-F1
#
_entry.id   AF-A0A2V7G7C4-F1
#
_cell.length_a   1.000
_cell.length_b   1.000
_cell.length_c   1.000
_cell.angle_alpha   90.00
_cell.angle_beta   90.00
_cell.angle_gamma   90.00
#
_symmetry.space_group_name_H-M   'P 1'
#
loop_
_entity.id
_entity.type
_entity.pdbx_description
1 polymer ?
#
loop_
_entity_poly.entity_id
_entity_poly.type
_entity_poly.pdbx_seq_one_letter_code
_entity_poly.pdbx_strand_id
1 'polypeptide(L)'
;MMSAFSRFAVALLLVLSSTAPVFAGMAMIETAAPLGERSDEGVKTAVATAVKNAVRGAKAMGLPRVALNGVRVLPSMVVVRILATDTASDSAPSAPDEQEQRDRGRPDQDIEPGPLGSGEVNGAHAREP
;
A
#
# COMPACT_ATOMS: atom_id res chain seq x y z
N MET A 1 -10.16 51.59 42.50
CA MET A 1 -10.19 51.50 41.01
C MET A 1 -9.10 50.61 40.41
N MET A 2 -8.15 50.04 41.18
CA MET A 2 -7.03 49.23 40.64
C MET A 2 -7.34 47.73 40.44
N SER A 3 -8.45 47.22 40.98
CA SER A 3 -8.81 45.80 40.97
C SER A 3 -9.57 45.33 39.72
N ALA A 4 -10.23 46.24 39.00
CA ALA A 4 -10.97 45.91 37.78
C ALA A 4 -10.03 45.69 36.58
N PHE A 5 -8.95 46.48 36.50
CA PHE A 5 -7.92 46.36 35.46
C PHE A 5 -7.15 45.03 35.56
N SER A 6 -6.85 44.59 36.77
CA SER A 6 -6.15 43.32 37.04
C SER A 6 -6.99 42.11 36.60
N ARG A 7 -8.32 42.13 36.84
CA ARG A 7 -9.22 41.07 36.39
C ARG A 7 -9.34 41.01 34.87
N PHE A 8 -9.33 42.17 34.21
CA PHE A 8 -9.34 42.25 32.76
C PHE A 8 -8.05 41.70 32.14
N ALA A 9 -6.90 42.01 32.74
CA ALA A 9 -5.60 41.49 32.28
C ALA A 9 -5.50 39.97 32.44
N VAL A 10 -5.98 39.41 33.55
CA VAL A 10 -6.01 37.95 33.78
C VAL A 10 -6.96 37.24 32.81
N ALA A 11 -8.15 37.82 32.56
CA ALA A 11 -9.09 37.27 31.60
C ALA A 11 -8.52 37.31 30.16
N LEU A 12 -7.86 38.40 29.79
CA LEU A 12 -7.23 38.54 28.47
C LEU A 12 -6.08 37.53 28.29
N LEU A 13 -5.26 37.31 29.33
CA LEU A 13 -4.14 36.36 29.29
C LEU A 13 -4.61 34.89 29.21
N LEU A 14 -5.73 34.56 29.84
CA LEU A 14 -6.38 33.25 29.72
C LEU A 14 -6.93 32.98 28.31
N VAL A 15 -7.52 33.98 27.65
CA VAL A 15 -8.07 33.83 26.29
C VAL A 15 -6.96 33.69 25.23
N LEU A 16 -5.81 34.36 25.41
CA LEU A 16 -4.68 34.28 24.47
C LEU A 16 -3.87 32.98 24.56
N SER A 17 -4.09 32.14 25.57
CA SER A 17 -3.32 30.90 25.77
C SER A 17 -3.83 29.70 24.95
N SER A 18 -4.92 29.84 24.17
CA SER A 18 -5.59 28.72 23.49
C SER A 18 -5.19 28.52 22.02
N THR A 19 -4.05 29.06 21.57
CA THR A 19 -3.48 28.68 20.27
C THR A 19 -2.39 27.64 20.48
N ALA A 20 -2.80 26.41 20.83
CA ALA A 20 -1.91 25.28 20.69
C ALA A 20 -1.62 25.09 19.18
N PRO A 21 -0.35 24.93 18.78
CA PRO A 21 -0.04 24.59 17.39
C PRO A 21 -0.73 23.27 17.06
N VAL A 22 -1.61 23.31 16.07
CA VAL A 22 -2.13 22.11 15.40
C VAL A 22 -0.96 21.54 14.60
N PHE A 23 -0.08 20.78 15.26
CA PHE A 23 0.85 19.92 14.56
C PHE A 23 -0.01 18.96 13.73
N ALA A 24 0.15 18.96 12.41
CA ALA A 24 -0.44 17.94 11.55
C ALA A 24 -0.14 16.58 12.17
N GLY A 25 -1.16 15.94 12.74
CA GLY A 25 -1.04 14.79 13.61
C GLY A 25 -0.61 13.59 12.78
N MET A 26 0.70 13.36 12.70
CA MET A 26 1.27 12.17 12.09
C MET A 26 2.05 11.37 13.13
N ALA A 27 1.85 10.06 13.14
CA ALA A 27 2.62 9.16 13.98
C ALA A 27 3.06 7.94 13.18
N MET A 28 4.33 7.57 13.31
CA MET A 28 4.80 6.25 12.91
C MET A 28 4.58 5.30 14.07
N ILE A 29 3.81 4.23 13.87
CA ILE A 29 3.48 3.26 14.89
C ILE A 29 4.12 1.93 14.52
N GLU A 30 4.94 1.42 15.43
CA GLU A 30 5.51 0.08 15.32
C GLU A 30 4.87 -0.85 16.34
N THR A 31 4.48 -2.03 15.89
CA THR A 31 3.93 -3.07 16.77
C THR A 31 4.54 -4.42 16.44
N ALA A 32 4.62 -5.25 17.46
CA ALA A 32 5.18 -6.58 17.41
C ALA A 32 4.10 -7.60 17.79
N ALA A 33 4.08 -8.73 17.10
CA ALA A 33 3.32 -9.91 17.47
C ALA A 33 4.21 -11.15 17.45
N PRO A 34 4.10 -12.06 18.44
CA PRO A 34 4.88 -13.30 18.44
C PRO A 34 4.48 -14.18 17.26
N LEU A 35 5.47 -14.89 16.70
CA LEU A 35 5.27 -15.86 15.64
C LEU A 35 5.14 -17.24 16.31
N GLY A 36 3.92 -17.78 16.36
CA GLY A 36 3.65 -19.07 17.01
C GLY A 36 4.25 -20.23 16.23
N GLU A 37 3.71 -20.50 15.04
CA GLU A 37 4.28 -21.46 14.10
C GLU A 37 4.96 -20.73 12.95
N ARG A 38 6.08 -21.27 12.48
CA ARG A 38 6.81 -20.75 11.31
C ARG A 38 6.22 -21.32 10.01
N SER A 39 4.90 -21.24 9.91
CA SER A 39 4.09 -21.60 8.75
C SER A 39 3.49 -20.34 8.14
N ASP A 40 3.03 -20.42 6.89
CA ASP A 40 2.41 -19.27 6.21
C ASP A 40 1.19 -18.76 6.98
N GLU A 41 0.37 -19.67 7.52
CA GLU A 41 -0.78 -19.32 8.37
C GLU A 41 -0.36 -18.69 9.71
N GLY A 42 0.75 -19.17 10.30
CA GLY A 42 1.31 -18.56 11.51
C GLY A 42 1.80 -17.13 11.27
N VAL A 43 2.49 -16.90 10.14
CA VAL A 43 2.93 -15.55 9.72
C VAL A 43 1.73 -14.66 9.47
N LYS A 44 0.73 -15.12 8.72
CA LYS A 44 -0.50 -14.36 8.42
C LYS A 44 -1.24 -13.96 9.71
N THR A 45 -1.35 -14.87 10.65
CA THR A 45 -1.99 -14.62 11.96
C THR A 45 -1.20 -13.59 12.77
N ALA A 46 0.13 -13.69 12.80
CA ALA A 46 1.00 -12.74 13.49
C ALA A 46 0.94 -11.34 12.85
N VAL A 47 0.98 -11.25 11.51
CA VAL A 47 0.81 -9.99 10.77
C VAL A 47 -0.54 -9.35 11.08
N ALA A 48 -1.64 -10.10 10.99
CA ALA A 48 -2.98 -9.58 11.26
C ALA A 48 -3.11 -9.07 12.70
N THR A 49 -2.50 -9.78 13.65
CA THR A 49 -2.47 -9.38 15.07
C THR A 49 -1.69 -8.07 15.27
N ALA A 50 -0.50 -7.96 14.68
CA ALA A 50 0.31 -6.74 14.76
C ALA A 50 -0.41 -5.55 14.11
N VAL A 51 -0.96 -5.71 12.90
CA VAL A 51 -1.76 -4.67 12.23
C VAL A 51 -2.93 -4.22 13.11
N LYS A 52 -3.71 -5.15 13.66
CA LYS A 52 -4.85 -4.82 14.54
C LYS A 52 -4.41 -4.01 15.76
N ASN A 53 -3.28 -4.36 16.37
CA ASN A 53 -2.72 -3.63 17.51
C ASN A 53 -2.26 -2.23 17.11
N ALA A 54 -1.60 -2.09 15.95
CA ALA A 54 -1.14 -0.80 15.43
C ALA A 54 -2.32 0.14 15.16
N VAL A 55 -3.36 -0.35 14.49
CA VAL A 55 -4.59 0.42 14.19
C VAL A 55 -5.32 0.82 15.47
N ARG A 56 -5.35 -0.05 16.48
CA ARG A 56 -5.91 0.30 17.79
C ARG A 56 -5.12 1.44 18.44
N GLY A 57 -3.79 1.41 18.37
CA GLY A 57 -2.92 2.49 18.83
C GLY A 57 -3.19 3.80 18.11
N ALA A 58 -3.28 3.77 16.77
CA ALA A 58 -3.64 4.94 15.95
C ALA A 58 -4.97 5.56 16.38
N LYS A 59 -6.00 4.73 16.55
CA LYS A 59 -7.33 5.18 17.00
C LYS A 59 -7.30 5.79 18.39
N ALA A 60 -6.53 5.22 19.32
CA ALA A 60 -6.37 5.75 20.68
C ALA A 60 -5.68 7.12 20.68
N MET A 61 -4.86 7.42 19.66
CA MET A 61 -4.21 8.72 19.47
C MET A 61 -5.04 9.71 18.65
N GLY A 62 -6.27 9.36 18.24
CA GLY A 62 -7.09 10.24 17.41
C GLY A 62 -6.62 10.34 15.96
N LEU A 63 -5.88 9.35 15.46
CA LEU A 63 -5.35 9.29 14.10
C LEU A 63 -6.16 8.24 13.28
N PRO A 64 -7.27 8.63 12.63
CA PRO A 64 -8.20 7.68 12.01
C PRO A 64 -7.71 7.10 10.69
N ARG A 65 -6.76 7.76 10.00
CA ARG A 65 -6.20 7.25 8.75
C ARG A 65 -4.89 6.53 9.01
N VAL A 66 -4.73 5.38 8.38
CA VAL A 66 -3.57 4.51 8.55
C VAL A 66 -3.12 3.99 7.18
N ALA A 67 -1.81 3.99 6.96
CA ALA A 67 -1.16 3.37 5.81
C ALA A 67 -0.12 2.37 6.29
N LEU A 68 -0.10 1.17 5.68
CA LEU A 68 0.94 0.19 5.95
C LEU A 68 2.26 0.69 5.37
N ASN A 69 3.28 0.88 6.21
CA ASN A 69 4.59 1.38 5.80
C ASN A 69 5.61 0.24 5.66
N GLY A 70 5.43 -0.85 6.42
CA GLY A 70 6.29 -2.03 6.26
C GLY A 70 5.91 -3.19 7.17
N VAL A 71 6.38 -4.37 6.77
CA VAL A 71 6.24 -5.61 7.54
C VAL A 71 7.59 -6.32 7.53
N ARG A 72 8.05 -6.76 8.71
CA ARG A 72 9.26 -7.56 8.86
C ARG A 72 8.94 -8.83 9.63
N VAL A 73 9.29 -9.97 9.06
CA VAL A 73 9.19 -11.28 9.72
C VAL A 73 10.55 -11.63 10.28
N LEU A 74 10.63 -11.76 11.60
CA LEU A 74 11.81 -12.20 12.34
C LEU A 74 11.62 -13.68 12.75
N PRO A 75 12.67 -14.36 13.22
CA PRO A 75 12.58 -15.78 13.59
C PRO A 75 11.48 -16.12 14.62
N SER A 76 11.17 -15.20 15.54
CA SER A 76 10.23 -15.41 16.65
C SER A 76 9.04 -14.44 16.67
N MET A 77 8.98 -13.48 15.74
CA MET A 77 7.97 -12.41 15.79
C MET A 77 7.80 -11.73 14.43
N VAL A 78 6.68 -11.03 14.29
CA VAL A 78 6.42 -10.14 13.17
C VAL A 78 6.36 -8.71 13.70
N VAL A 79 7.04 -7.79 13.01
CA VAL A 79 6.99 -6.36 13.27
C VAL A 79 6.26 -5.68 12.14
N VAL A 80 5.23 -4.90 12.47
CA VAL A 80 4.45 -4.10 11.52
C VAL A 80 4.64 -2.63 11.84
N ARG A 81 4.88 -1.84 10.80
CA ARG A 81 4.99 -0.39 10.86
C ARG A 81 3.85 0.24 10.06
N ILE A 82 3.10 1.14 10.67
CA ILE A 82 2.07 1.94 10.00
C ILE A 82 2.35 3.43 10.18
N LEU A 83 2.02 4.23 9.17
CA LEU A 83 1.91 5.68 9.28
C LEU A 83 0.45 6.03 9.57
N ALA A 84 0.19 6.72 10.67
CA ALA A 84 -1.13 7.17 11.06
C ALA A 84 -1.23 8.69 10.93
N THR A 85 -2.32 9.22 10.36
CA THR A 85 -2.53 10.65 10.13
C THR A 85 -3.92 11.12 10.57
N ASP A 86 -4.03 12.38 11.00
CA ASP A 86 -5.29 13.06 11.36
C ASP A 86 -5.99 13.73 10.16
N THR A 87 -5.23 14.14 9.15
CA THR A 87 -5.72 14.77 7.92
C THR A 87 -5.74 13.79 6.74
N ALA A 88 -6.57 14.09 5.76
CA ALA A 88 -6.60 13.40 4.47
C ALA A 88 -5.32 13.72 3.69
N SER A 89 -4.25 12.94 3.91
CA SER A 89 -3.08 13.01 3.03
C SER A 89 -3.46 12.44 1.66
N ASP A 90 -3.31 13.23 0.60
CA ASP A 90 -3.50 12.85 -0.82
C ASP A 90 -2.46 11.84 -1.34
N SER A 91 -1.77 11.15 -0.43
CA SER A 91 -0.69 10.21 -0.74
C SER A 91 -1.18 8.79 -0.49
N ALA A 92 -2.16 8.34 -1.27
CA ALA A 92 -2.24 6.92 -1.56
C ALA A 92 -1.01 6.56 -2.42
N PRO A 93 -0.26 5.48 -2.12
CA PRO A 93 0.70 4.97 -3.08
C PRO A 93 -0.08 4.55 -4.33
N SER A 94 0.17 5.21 -5.45
CA SER A 94 -0.23 4.68 -6.75
C SER A 94 0.20 3.23 -6.80
N ALA A 95 -0.73 2.32 -7.08
CA ALA A 95 -0.38 0.96 -7.45
C ALA A 95 0.71 1.04 -8.54
N PRO A 96 1.68 0.11 -8.58
CA PRO A 96 2.65 0.08 -9.67
C PRO A 96 1.85 0.10 -10.97
N ASP A 97 2.09 1.11 -11.81
CA ASP A 97 1.52 1.16 -13.14
C ASP A 97 1.84 -0.18 -13.81
N GLU A 98 0.82 -0.99 -14.09
CA GLU A 98 0.91 -2.12 -15.03
C GLU A 98 1.07 -1.58 -16.46
N GLN A 99 1.97 -0.61 -16.67
CA GLN A 99 2.54 -0.25 -17.96
C GLN A 99 3.77 -1.12 -18.21
N GLU A 100 3.61 -2.42 -18.00
CA GLU A 100 4.54 -3.41 -18.49
C GLU A 100 4.03 -3.88 -19.87
N GLN A 101 4.84 -3.64 -20.89
CA GLN A 101 4.88 -4.42 -22.13
C GLN A 101 3.67 -4.35 -23.08
N ARG A 102 3.50 -3.21 -23.75
CA ARG A 102 2.86 -3.16 -25.10
C ARG A 102 3.81 -2.68 -26.21
N ASP A 103 5.12 -2.83 -26.05
CA ASP A 103 6.07 -2.49 -27.11
C ASP A 103 7.37 -3.32 -27.09
N ARG A 104 7.24 -4.63 -26.97
CA ARG A 104 8.32 -5.57 -27.30
C ARG A 104 7.71 -6.87 -27.84
N GLY A 105 7.39 -6.87 -29.13
CA GLY A 105 6.84 -8.03 -29.80
C GLY A 105 6.34 -7.72 -31.20
N ARG A 106 7.19 -7.11 -32.02
CA ARG A 106 7.02 -7.14 -33.48
C ARG A 106 7.86 -8.32 -33.97
N PRO A 107 7.28 -9.48 -34.30
CA PRO A 107 8.04 -10.53 -34.93
C PRO A 107 8.34 -10.08 -36.37
N ASP A 108 9.61 -10.03 -36.71
CA ASP A 108 10.10 -10.02 -38.09
C ASP A 108 9.47 -11.21 -38.83
N GLN A 109 8.48 -10.93 -39.68
CA GLN A 109 7.94 -11.88 -40.65
C GLN A 109 8.38 -11.44 -42.04
N ASP A 110 9.66 -11.62 -42.32
CA ASP A 110 10.21 -11.66 -43.68
C ASP A 110 11.16 -12.86 -43.79
N ILE A 111 10.60 -14.07 -43.70
CA ILE A 111 11.23 -15.27 -44.24
C ILE A 111 10.35 -15.74 -45.38
N GLU A 112 10.75 -15.36 -46.59
CA GLU A 112 10.19 -15.82 -47.85
C GLU A 112 10.48 -17.33 -48.02
N PRO A 113 9.47 -18.22 -48.09
CA PRO A 113 9.71 -19.59 -48.50
C PRO A 113 9.79 -19.65 -50.04
N GLY A 114 10.98 -19.90 -50.56
CA GLY A 114 11.20 -20.20 -51.97
C GLY A 114 10.37 -21.39 -52.47
N PRO A 115 10.11 -21.50 -53.79
CA PRO A 115 9.13 -22.40 -54.35
C PRO A 115 9.55 -23.87 -54.15
N LEU A 116 8.75 -24.61 -53.39
CA LEU A 116 8.82 -26.06 -53.34
C LEU A 116 8.35 -26.62 -54.69
N GLY A 117 9.28 -27.29 -55.38
CA GLY A 117 9.01 -28.05 -56.60
C GLY A 117 7.88 -29.04 -56.36
N SER A 118 6.74 -28.77 -56.98
CA SER A 118 5.61 -29.70 -57.01
C SER A 118 5.82 -30.63 -58.19
N GLY A 119 6.27 -31.85 -57.86
CA GLY A 119 6.29 -32.97 -58.78
C GLY A 119 4.91 -33.21 -59.36
N GLU A 120 4.91 -33.52 -60.65
CA GLU A 120 3.82 -34.17 -61.37
C GLU A 120 3.16 -35.28 -60.53
N VAL A 121 1.84 -35.22 -60.40
CA VAL A 121 1.04 -36.45 -60.42
C VAL A 121 -0.15 -36.21 -61.32
N ASN A 122 -0.08 -36.90 -62.45
CA ASN A 122 -1.01 -36.94 -63.56
C ASN A 122 -2.38 -37.51 -63.10
N GLY A 123 -3.44 -37.11 -63.79
CA GLY A 123 -4.81 -37.43 -63.43
C GLY A 123 -5.17 -38.91 -63.58
N ALA A 124 -6.28 -39.30 -62.96
CA ALA A 124 -7.42 -39.96 -63.61
C ALA A 124 -8.41 -40.53 -62.59
N HIS A 125 -9.67 -40.15 -62.79
CA HIS A 125 -10.88 -40.96 -62.70
C HIS A 125 -11.31 -41.67 -61.39
N ALA A 126 -12.48 -41.18 -60.96
CA ALA A 126 -13.74 -41.90 -60.81
C ALA A 126 -14.07 -42.61 -59.49
N ARG A 127 -15.23 -42.17 -58.97
CA ARG A 127 -16.05 -42.77 -57.91
C ARG A 127 -16.67 -44.10 -58.35
N GLU A 128 -16.63 -45.04 -57.40
CA GLU A 128 -17.66 -46.04 -57.00
C GLU A 128 -18.23 -47.03 -58.06
N PRO A 129 -18.84 -48.14 -57.59
CA PRO A 129 -18.35 -49.19 -56.68
C PRO A 129 -18.01 -50.49 -57.43
#